data_AF-A0A7S2LWC4-F1
#
_entry.id   AF-A0A7S2LWC4-F1
#
_cell.length_a   1.000
_cell.length_b   1.000
_cell.length_c   1.000
_cell.angle_alpha   90.00
_cell.angle_beta   90.00
_cell.angle_gamma   90.00
#
_symmetry.space_group_name_H-M   'P 1'
#
loop_
_entity.id
_entity.type
_entity.pdbx_description
1 polymer ?
#
loop_
_entity_poly.entity_id
_entity_poly.type
_entity_poly.pdbx_seq_one_letter_code
_entity_poly.pdbx_strand_id
1 'polypeptide(L)'
;HIEDRYPHASARRQMFLLQGAREAQAEMAQRGLHVHVQVDRQDMRAPLHCALAEHAALVVAEEPFCVPWVSGVEQLCRRPFRAPVWLVDCASVVPSALVPRGACHRAYAFEQATRQLHAERIAQPWEDVVLRCRDAPKFAGGELGESVDLAKTDLEALVREMEVDSAVPPVGHTVGGSSAGYARWKAWVSSGGIRGYAKRRNDALDAHGVSRMSAYLNAGMVSPMRVAREASAATGAGKAKFLSEFLTWRGLAYAYCFHFPMPGSGATLDQLPAWAKGTLCQHAGDQRTVIPRERLLAGQSGDKAWDGMQRYLVATGELHNNARMGWGKAVARWAASPQ
;
A
#
# COMPACT_ATOMS: atom_id res chain seq x y z
N HIS A 1 1.53 15.39 -2.20
CA HIS A 1 2.92 15.39 -2.71
C HIS A 1 3.21 14.01 -3.27
N ILE A 2 3.72 13.94 -4.50
CA ILE A 2 4.12 12.70 -5.17
C ILE A 2 5.62 12.77 -5.38
N GLU A 3 6.36 12.03 -4.56
CA GLU A 3 7.82 11.96 -4.60
C GLU A 3 8.30 11.01 -5.70
N ASP A 4 9.46 11.31 -6.31
CA ASP A 4 10.10 10.48 -7.31
C ASP A 4 11.38 9.78 -6.81
N ARG A 5 11.99 10.25 -5.72
CA ARG A 5 13.24 9.69 -5.16
C ARG A 5 13.00 8.80 -3.94
N TYR A 6 12.68 7.54 -4.18
CA TYR A 6 12.70 6.50 -3.15
C TYR A 6 13.12 5.13 -3.75
N PRO A 7 13.62 4.16 -2.96
CA PRO A 7 14.31 2.96 -3.46
C PRO A 7 13.58 2.08 -4.50
N HIS A 8 12.28 2.29 -4.71
CA HIS A 8 11.42 1.50 -5.59
C HIS A 8 10.52 2.38 -6.49
N ALA A 9 10.95 3.62 -6.76
CA ALA A 9 10.23 4.51 -7.65
C ALA A 9 10.34 4.03 -9.11
N SER A 10 9.19 3.74 -9.73
CA SER A 10 9.10 3.26 -11.10
C SER A 10 8.02 4.02 -11.85
N ALA A 11 8.17 4.12 -13.19
CA ALA A 11 7.17 4.74 -14.05
C ALA A 11 5.78 4.10 -13.86
N ARG A 12 5.72 2.77 -13.67
CA ARG A 12 4.50 2.05 -13.33
C ARG A 12 3.80 2.59 -12.08
N ARG A 13 4.54 2.68 -10.97
CA ARG A 13 3.97 3.13 -9.70
C ARG A 13 3.54 4.59 -9.78
N GLN A 14 4.35 5.45 -10.40
CA GLN A 14 4.02 6.87 -10.51
C GLN A 14 2.80 7.13 -11.39
N MET A 15 2.68 6.44 -12.52
CA MET A 15 1.48 6.54 -13.34
C MET A 15 0.23 6.15 -12.54
N PHE A 16 0.28 5.03 -11.82
CA PHE A 16 -0.85 4.57 -11.00
C PHE A 16 -1.22 5.59 -9.91
N LEU A 17 -0.23 6.16 -9.22
CA LEU A 17 -0.46 7.20 -8.20
C LEU A 17 -0.99 8.51 -8.78
N LEU A 18 -0.44 8.98 -9.90
CA LEU A 18 -0.88 10.21 -10.57
C LEU A 18 -2.31 10.10 -11.09
N GLN A 19 -2.71 8.93 -11.62
CA GLN A 19 -4.09 8.66 -12.00
C GLN A 19 -5.03 8.75 -10.78
N GLY A 20 -4.64 8.18 -9.64
CA GLY A 20 -5.42 8.31 -8.41
C GLY A 20 -5.47 9.73 -7.86
N ALA A 21 -4.34 10.43 -7.87
CA ALA A 21 -4.25 11.81 -7.41
C ALA A 21 -5.07 12.77 -8.27
N ARG A 22 -5.20 12.51 -9.59
CA ARG A 22 -6.07 13.28 -10.49
C ARG A 22 -7.54 13.17 -10.05
N GLU A 23 -8.03 11.96 -9.78
CA GLU A 23 -9.39 11.77 -9.28
C GLU A 23 -9.56 12.43 -7.90
N ALA A 24 -8.61 12.22 -6.98
CA ALA A 24 -8.67 12.80 -5.64
C ALA A 24 -8.67 14.34 -5.67
N GLN A 25 -7.85 14.97 -6.53
CA GLN A 25 -7.83 16.43 -6.69
C GLN A 25 -9.19 16.95 -7.14
N ALA A 26 -9.81 16.30 -8.12
CA ALA A 26 -11.14 16.69 -8.61
C ALA A 26 -12.23 16.48 -7.55
N GLU A 27 -12.26 15.33 -6.87
CA GLU A 27 -13.25 15.02 -5.82
C GLU A 27 -13.14 15.98 -4.64
N MET A 28 -11.92 16.27 -4.16
CA MET A 28 -11.71 17.22 -3.07
C MET A 28 -12.10 18.65 -3.47
N ALA A 29 -11.77 19.09 -4.70
CA ALA A 29 -12.17 20.40 -5.21
C ALA A 29 -13.70 20.55 -5.30
N GLN A 30 -14.43 19.51 -5.73
CA GLN A 30 -15.90 19.49 -5.74
C GLN A 30 -16.50 19.63 -4.34
N ARG A 31 -15.79 19.18 -3.31
CA ARG A 31 -16.18 19.34 -1.91
C ARG A 31 -15.84 20.71 -1.34
N GLY A 32 -15.19 21.59 -2.11
CA GLY A 32 -14.75 22.91 -1.67
C GLY A 32 -13.45 22.88 -0.86
N LEU A 33 -12.66 21.80 -0.94
CA LEU A 33 -11.34 21.74 -0.34
C LEU A 33 -10.29 22.34 -1.28
N HIS A 34 -9.36 23.11 -0.72
CA HIS A 34 -8.17 23.54 -1.44
C HIS A 34 -7.15 22.42 -1.45
N VAL A 35 -6.79 21.96 -2.65
CA VAL A 35 -5.79 20.89 -2.85
C VAL A 35 -4.58 21.49 -3.53
N HIS A 36 -3.42 21.37 -2.88
CA HIS A 36 -2.14 21.68 -3.50
C HIS A 36 -1.46 20.38 -3.89
N VAL A 37 -1.15 20.24 -5.19
CA VAL A 37 -0.47 19.06 -5.73
C VAL A 37 0.95 19.42 -6.13
N GLN A 38 1.90 18.87 -5.40
CA GLN A 38 3.30 18.84 -5.81
C GLN A 38 3.64 17.47 -6.40
N VAL A 39 4.32 17.48 -7.54
CA VAL A 39 4.92 16.31 -8.17
C VAL A 39 6.41 16.59 -8.36
N ASP A 40 7.24 15.76 -7.73
CA ASP A 40 8.69 15.88 -7.80
C ASP A 40 9.20 15.62 -9.21
N ARG A 41 9.99 16.57 -9.72
CA ARG A 41 10.66 16.51 -11.03
C ARG A 41 11.71 17.62 -11.11
N GLN A 42 12.82 17.38 -11.81
CA GLN A 42 13.86 18.40 -12.07
C GLN A 42 14.31 19.21 -10.83
N ASP A 43 13.89 20.46 -10.63
CA ASP A 43 14.23 21.25 -9.44
C ASP A 43 13.04 21.42 -8.47
N MET A 44 11.87 20.86 -8.80
CA MET A 44 10.61 20.98 -8.07
C MET A 44 10.47 19.92 -6.97
N ARG A 45 11.40 19.89 -5.99
CA ARG A 45 11.43 18.86 -4.91
C ARG A 45 11.45 19.40 -3.48
N ALA A 46 11.17 20.68 -3.30
CA ALA A 46 11.09 21.26 -1.96
C ALA A 46 10.00 20.54 -1.13
N PRO A 47 10.22 20.19 0.14
CA PRO A 47 9.22 19.48 0.95
C PRO A 47 8.11 20.45 1.38
N LEU A 48 7.22 20.81 0.47
CA LEU A 48 6.20 21.84 0.64
C LEU A 48 5.31 21.62 1.87
N HIS A 49 5.03 20.35 2.16
CA HIS A 49 4.24 19.97 3.33
C HIS A 49 4.88 20.45 4.65
N CYS A 50 6.21 20.60 4.72
CA CYS A 50 6.90 21.18 5.87
C CYS A 50 6.61 22.69 6.00
N ALA A 51 6.67 23.43 4.89
CA ALA A 51 6.35 24.86 4.89
C ALA A 51 4.88 25.10 5.26
N LEU A 52 3.96 24.27 4.77
CA LEU A 52 2.54 24.32 5.17
C LEU A 52 2.36 24.07 6.67
N ALA A 53 3.13 23.14 7.26
CA ALA A 53 3.03 22.81 8.68
C ALA A 53 3.44 23.97 9.60
N GLU A 54 4.33 24.86 9.16
CA GLU A 54 4.73 26.07 9.92
C GLU A 54 3.57 27.04 10.15
N HIS A 55 2.58 27.04 9.25
CA HIS A 55 1.40 27.89 9.31
C HIS A 55 0.13 27.14 9.75
N ALA A 56 0.23 25.84 10.00
CA ALA A 56 -0.92 25.03 10.37
C ALA A 56 -1.28 25.20 11.86
N ALA A 57 -2.57 25.14 12.18
CA ALA A 57 -3.03 24.98 13.58
C ALA A 57 -3.02 23.51 14.02
N LEU A 58 -3.08 22.58 13.06
CA LEU A 58 -3.07 21.13 13.24
C LEU A 58 -2.61 20.51 11.92
N VAL A 59 -1.72 19.53 11.99
CA VAL A 59 -1.39 18.66 10.86
C VAL A 59 -2.05 17.30 11.09
N VAL A 60 -2.80 16.81 10.12
CA VAL A 60 -3.37 15.46 10.13
C VAL A 60 -2.73 14.66 9.00
N ALA A 61 -2.19 13.50 9.32
CA ALA A 61 -1.60 12.57 8.36
C ALA A 61 -2.09 11.14 8.61
N GLU A 62 -1.98 10.28 7.60
CA GLU A 62 -2.22 8.85 7.82
C GLU A 62 -1.11 8.23 8.66
N GLU A 63 -1.47 7.22 9.46
CA GLU A 63 -0.52 6.43 10.25
C GLU A 63 0.53 5.78 9.32
N PRO A 64 1.82 6.13 9.45
CA PRO A 64 2.86 5.56 8.62
C PRO A 64 3.28 4.20 9.18
N PHE A 65 3.02 3.12 8.44
CA PHE A 65 3.35 1.78 8.92
C PHE A 65 4.75 1.29 8.55
N CYS A 66 5.34 1.81 7.48
CA CYS A 66 6.63 1.34 7.00
C CYS A 66 7.46 2.49 6.40
N VAL A 67 8.75 2.24 6.22
CA VAL A 67 9.62 3.15 5.47
C VAL A 67 9.26 3.11 3.98
N PRO A 68 9.35 4.25 3.26
CA PRO A 68 9.88 5.54 3.72
C PRO A 68 8.88 6.42 4.49
N TRP A 69 7.59 6.05 4.58
CA TRP A 69 6.53 6.90 5.14
C TRP A 69 6.76 7.26 6.61
N VAL A 70 7.25 6.31 7.42
CA VAL A 70 7.64 6.56 8.82
C VAL A 70 8.71 7.64 8.88
N SER A 71 9.75 7.52 8.04
CA SER A 71 10.83 8.49 7.97
C SER A 71 10.34 9.86 7.49
N GLY A 72 9.36 9.93 6.59
CA GLY A 72 8.75 11.19 6.15
C GLY A 72 8.07 11.94 7.31
N VAL A 73 7.27 11.24 8.12
CA VAL A 73 6.63 11.83 9.30
C VAL A 73 7.65 12.21 10.37
N GLU A 74 8.66 11.39 10.61
CA GLU A 74 9.77 11.74 11.53
C GLU A 74 10.53 12.99 11.07
N GLN A 75 10.81 13.11 9.77
CA GLN A 75 11.47 14.28 9.19
C GLN A 75 10.63 15.54 9.34
N LEU A 76 9.32 15.43 9.12
CA LEU A 76 8.38 16.52 9.40
C LEU A 76 8.49 16.92 10.87
N CYS A 77 8.28 16.00 11.82
CA CYS A 77 8.29 16.28 13.26
C CYS A 77 9.61 16.84 13.81
N ARG A 78 10.73 16.70 13.10
CA ARG A 78 12.03 17.31 13.47
C ARG A 78 12.13 18.79 13.07
N ARG A 79 11.20 19.31 12.26
CA ARG A 79 11.20 20.72 11.83
C ARG A 79 10.68 21.64 12.94
N PRO A 80 11.12 22.91 12.98
CA PRO A 80 10.72 23.86 14.02
C PRO A 80 9.34 24.48 13.72
N PHE A 81 8.26 23.73 13.90
CA PHE A 81 6.88 24.26 13.89
C PHE A 81 6.11 23.89 15.16
N ARG A 82 5.03 24.62 15.45
CA ARG A 82 4.27 24.48 16.71
C ARG A 82 3.03 23.59 16.61
N ALA A 83 2.51 23.36 15.41
CA ALA A 83 1.28 22.62 15.20
C ALA A 83 1.40 21.18 15.76
N PRO A 84 0.39 20.66 16.48
CA PRO A 84 0.34 19.23 16.77
C PRO A 84 0.22 18.43 15.48
N VAL A 85 0.77 17.23 15.47
CA VAL A 85 0.63 16.25 14.38
C VAL A 85 -0.23 15.10 14.88
N TRP A 86 -1.37 14.87 14.23
CA TRP A 86 -2.26 13.74 14.51
C TRP A 86 -2.13 12.69 13.41
N LEU A 87 -1.81 11.47 13.81
CA LEU A 87 -1.75 10.31 12.93
C LEU A 87 -3.05 9.51 13.04
N VAL A 88 -3.61 9.12 11.90
CA VAL A 88 -4.89 8.42 11.82
C VAL A 88 -4.73 7.13 11.01
N ASP A 89 -5.09 5.99 11.60
CA ASP A 89 -5.11 4.71 10.90
C ASP A 89 -6.30 4.65 9.92
N CYS A 90 -6.03 4.93 8.65
CA CYS A 90 -6.98 4.81 7.55
C CYS A 90 -6.87 3.46 6.81
N ALA A 91 -5.89 2.63 7.17
CA ALA A 91 -5.54 1.41 6.45
C ALA A 91 -6.19 0.15 7.05
N SER A 92 -6.63 0.23 8.30
CA SER A 92 -7.11 -0.90 9.10
C SER A 92 -8.54 -0.69 9.60
N VAL A 93 -9.34 -1.77 9.63
CA VAL A 93 -10.68 -1.73 10.24
C VAL A 93 -10.58 -1.63 11.76
N VAL A 94 -9.60 -2.30 12.35
CA VAL A 94 -9.23 -2.15 13.75
C VAL A 94 -7.91 -1.38 13.77
N PRO A 95 -7.87 -0.17 14.38
CA PRO A 95 -6.65 0.61 14.48
C PRO A 95 -5.51 -0.21 15.08
N SER A 96 -4.35 -0.19 14.44
CA SER A 96 -3.20 -1.02 14.84
C SER A 96 -2.75 -0.75 16.28
N ALA A 97 -2.90 0.49 16.77
CA ALA A 97 -2.61 0.87 18.14
C ALA A 97 -3.47 0.16 19.20
N LEU A 98 -4.65 -0.36 18.84
CA LEU A 98 -5.52 -1.11 19.76
C LEU A 98 -5.17 -2.61 19.82
N VAL A 99 -4.29 -3.09 18.94
CA VAL A 99 -3.89 -4.50 18.91
C VAL A 99 -2.79 -4.71 19.96
N PRO A 100 -2.88 -5.72 20.84
CA PRO A 100 -1.79 -6.02 21.75
C PRO A 100 -0.54 -6.45 20.97
N ARG A 101 0.63 -5.86 21.30
CA ARG A 101 1.93 -6.20 20.68
C ARG A 101 2.19 -7.71 20.62
N GLY A 102 1.88 -8.46 21.69
CA GLY A 102 2.06 -9.91 21.74
C GLY A 102 1.14 -10.72 20.81
N ALA A 103 0.03 -10.14 20.35
CA ALA A 103 -0.90 -10.78 19.41
C ALA A 103 -0.42 -10.68 17.95
N CYS A 104 0.58 -9.84 17.66
CA CYS A 104 1.01 -9.53 16.30
C CYS A 104 1.97 -10.57 15.68
N HIS A 105 2.28 -11.66 16.39
CA HIS A 105 3.17 -12.72 15.87
C HIS A 105 2.44 -13.90 15.22
N ARG A 106 1.14 -14.08 15.51
CA ARG A 106 0.38 -15.26 15.07
C ARG A 106 -1.05 -14.87 14.72
N ALA A 107 -1.54 -15.35 13.57
CA ALA A 107 -2.90 -15.07 13.08
C ALA A 107 -3.97 -15.42 14.14
N TYR A 108 -3.88 -16.58 14.79
CA TYR A 108 -4.84 -16.97 15.83
C TYR A 108 -4.89 -15.99 17.01
N ALA A 109 -3.73 -15.52 17.48
CA ALA A 109 -3.68 -14.57 18.59
C ALA A 109 -4.27 -13.20 18.19
N PHE A 110 -3.98 -12.76 16.96
CA PHE A 110 -4.57 -11.56 16.38
C PHE A 110 -6.09 -11.67 16.24
N GLU A 111 -6.60 -12.80 15.71
CA GLU A 111 -8.04 -13.04 15.58
C GLU A 111 -8.75 -12.99 16.92
N GLN A 112 -8.17 -13.58 17.96
CA GLN A 112 -8.72 -13.51 19.32
C GLN A 112 -8.73 -12.09 19.85
N ALA A 113 -7.62 -11.37 19.75
CA ALA A 113 -7.47 -10.02 20.29
C ALA A 113 -8.37 -8.98 19.59
N THR A 114 -8.69 -9.21 18.31
CA THR A 114 -9.42 -8.23 17.49
C THR A 114 -10.87 -8.62 17.19
N ARG A 115 -11.34 -9.79 17.64
CA ARG A 115 -12.68 -10.31 17.31
C ARG A 115 -13.79 -9.33 17.64
N GLN A 116 -13.82 -8.84 18.88
CA GLN A 116 -14.84 -7.90 19.34
C GLN A 116 -14.72 -6.56 18.62
N LEU A 117 -13.50 -6.04 18.47
CA LEU A 117 -13.25 -4.76 17.80
C LEU A 117 -13.70 -4.78 16.34
N HIS A 118 -13.48 -5.89 15.63
CA HIS A 118 -13.99 -6.10 14.27
C HIS A 118 -15.52 -6.17 14.25
N ALA A 119 -16.14 -6.91 15.16
CA ALA A 119 -17.59 -7.03 15.24
C ALA A 119 -18.28 -5.66 15.44
N GLU A 120 -17.69 -4.80 16.27
CA GLU A 120 -18.19 -3.45 16.54
C GLU A 120 -18.06 -2.51 15.34
N ARG A 121 -17.04 -2.70 14.48
CA ARG A 121 -16.64 -1.72 13.44
C ARG A 121 -17.05 -2.09 12.03
N ILE A 122 -17.10 -3.38 11.70
CA ILE A 122 -17.26 -3.84 10.31
C ILE A 122 -18.56 -3.39 9.66
N ALA A 123 -19.63 -3.27 10.44
CA ALA A 123 -20.94 -2.86 9.95
C ALA A 123 -21.15 -1.34 9.94
N GLN A 124 -20.22 -0.56 10.52
CA GLN A 124 -20.42 0.88 10.68
C GLN A 124 -20.50 1.58 9.32
N PRO A 125 -21.54 2.39 9.09
CA PRO A 125 -21.61 3.21 7.90
C PRO A 125 -20.52 4.29 7.94
N TRP A 126 -20.13 4.77 6.76
CA TRP A 126 -19.35 6.01 6.69
C TRP A 126 -20.35 7.17 6.72
N GLU A 127 -20.22 8.03 7.72
CA GLU A 127 -21.02 9.25 7.81
C GLU A 127 -20.29 10.37 7.10
N ASP A 128 -20.92 10.94 6.08
CA ASP A 128 -20.28 11.99 5.32
C ASP A 128 -20.37 13.34 6.04
N VAL A 129 -19.25 14.05 6.13
CA VAL A 129 -19.17 15.32 6.85
C VAL A 129 -19.38 16.47 5.89
N VAL A 130 -20.43 17.27 6.13
CA VAL A 130 -20.65 18.53 5.40
C VAL A 130 -19.71 19.61 5.95
N LEU A 131 -18.84 20.12 5.10
CA LEU A 131 -17.94 21.23 5.46
C LEU A 131 -18.76 22.49 5.74
N ARG A 132 -18.69 22.96 6.99
CA ARG A 132 -19.45 24.13 7.47
C ARG A 132 -18.81 25.47 7.11
N CYS A 133 -17.53 25.49 6.78
CA CYS A 133 -16.78 26.70 6.46
C CYS A 133 -16.32 26.65 4.99
N ARG A 134 -17.22 27.00 4.07
CA ARG A 134 -16.91 27.10 2.63
C ARG A 134 -16.19 28.41 2.28
N ASP A 135 -16.31 29.42 3.13
CA ASP A 135 -15.74 30.75 2.95
C ASP A 135 -14.43 30.96 3.73
N ALA A 136 -13.75 29.86 4.09
CA ALA A 136 -12.43 29.97 4.69
C ALA A 136 -11.49 30.72 3.72
N PRO A 137 -10.71 31.70 4.20
CA PRO A 137 -9.78 32.40 3.33
C PRO A 137 -8.79 31.41 2.74
N LYS A 138 -8.47 31.59 1.45
CA LYS A 138 -7.39 30.84 0.81
C LYS A 138 -6.11 31.10 1.59
N PHE A 139 -5.32 30.05 1.81
CA PHE A 139 -4.00 30.21 2.39
C PHE A 139 -3.17 31.16 1.52
N ALA A 140 -2.68 32.23 2.11
CA ALA A 140 -1.92 33.30 1.47
C ALA A 140 -0.50 33.45 2.05
N GLY A 141 -0.06 32.49 2.88
CA GLY A 141 1.28 32.49 3.47
C GLY A 141 2.30 31.74 2.61
N GLY A 142 3.59 32.09 2.72
CA GLY A 142 4.71 31.33 2.14
C GLY A 142 4.81 31.30 0.61
N GLU A 143 5.96 30.87 0.10
CA GLU A 143 6.18 30.57 -1.32
C GLU A 143 5.89 29.09 -1.56
N LEU A 144 4.63 28.75 -1.89
CA LEU A 144 4.24 27.35 -2.09
C LEU A 144 4.58 26.78 -3.48
N GLY A 145 5.11 27.61 -4.38
CA GLY A 145 5.20 27.27 -5.80
C GLY A 145 3.83 27.08 -6.46
N GLU A 146 3.83 26.71 -7.75
CA GLU A 146 2.60 26.44 -8.49
C GLU A 146 2.13 24.99 -8.24
N SER A 147 0.85 24.84 -7.90
CA SER A 147 0.20 23.52 -7.81
C SER A 147 -0.01 22.95 -9.21
N VAL A 148 0.30 21.67 -9.39
CA VAL A 148 0.02 20.95 -10.64
C VAL A 148 -1.49 20.74 -10.82
N ASP A 149 -2.05 21.21 -11.94
CA ASP A 149 -3.42 20.89 -12.36
C ASP A 149 -3.40 19.53 -13.08
N LEU A 150 -3.65 18.45 -12.32
CA LEU A 150 -3.60 17.10 -12.87
C LEU A 150 -4.70 16.84 -13.89
N ALA A 151 -5.80 17.60 -13.89
CA ALA A 151 -6.87 17.45 -14.87
C ALA A 151 -6.44 17.89 -16.27
N LYS A 152 -5.55 18.89 -16.35
CA LYS A 152 -5.04 19.43 -17.63
C LYS A 152 -3.66 18.90 -18.04
N THR A 153 -2.97 18.22 -17.13
CA THR A 153 -1.61 17.72 -17.36
C THR A 153 -1.61 16.39 -18.13
N ASP A 154 -0.68 16.21 -19.06
CA ASP A 154 -0.38 14.88 -19.61
C ASP A 154 0.44 14.08 -18.58
N LEU A 155 -0.14 13.01 -18.03
CA LEU A 155 0.54 12.21 -17.00
C LEU A 155 1.72 11.44 -17.55
N GLU A 156 1.71 11.05 -18.84
CA GLU A 156 2.82 10.32 -19.44
C GLU A 156 4.01 11.24 -19.68
N ALA A 157 3.76 12.49 -20.09
CA ALA A 157 4.79 13.53 -20.13
C ALA A 157 5.34 13.79 -18.72
N LEU A 158 4.46 13.95 -17.73
CA LEU A 158 4.86 14.22 -16.36
C LEU A 158 5.74 13.09 -15.78
N VAL A 159 5.38 11.83 -15.97
CA VAL A 159 6.20 10.67 -15.52
C VAL A 159 7.57 10.65 -16.19
N ARG A 160 7.68 11.08 -17.45
CA ARG A 160 8.97 11.17 -18.17
C ARG A 160 9.92 12.23 -17.59
N GLU A 161 9.38 13.24 -16.89
CA GLU A 161 10.17 14.27 -16.20
C GLU A 161 10.63 13.85 -14.79
N MET A 162 10.05 12.77 -14.25
CA MET A 162 10.36 12.25 -12.91
C MET A 162 11.62 11.38 -12.94
N GLU A 163 12.37 11.37 -11.83
CA GLU A 163 13.55 10.52 -11.65
C GLU A 163 13.16 9.12 -11.14
N VAL A 164 12.62 8.29 -12.03
CA VAL A 164 12.12 6.94 -11.69
C VAL A 164 12.61 5.88 -12.66
N ASP A 165 12.55 4.61 -12.24
CA ASP A 165 12.85 3.48 -13.11
C ASP A 165 11.82 3.36 -14.25
N SER A 166 12.23 3.77 -15.45
CA SER A 166 11.44 3.71 -16.67
C SER A 166 11.44 2.33 -17.33
N ALA A 167 12.33 1.41 -16.91
CA ALA A 167 12.35 0.03 -17.40
C ALA A 167 11.17 -0.79 -16.85
N VAL A 168 10.46 -0.28 -15.83
CA VAL A 168 9.22 -0.85 -15.31
C VAL A 168 8.03 0.03 -15.77
N PRO A 169 7.46 -0.25 -16.96
CA PRO A 169 6.47 0.62 -17.57
C PRO A 169 5.08 0.48 -16.90
N PRO A 170 4.22 1.50 -17.01
CA PRO A 170 2.81 1.41 -16.65
C PRO A 170 2.10 0.22 -17.30
N VAL A 171 1.03 -0.25 -16.66
CA VAL A 171 0.22 -1.38 -17.15
C VAL A 171 -1.19 -0.91 -17.47
N GLY A 172 -1.70 -1.27 -18.65
CA GLY A 172 -3.02 -0.80 -19.10
C GLY A 172 -4.22 -1.45 -18.40
N HIS A 173 -4.04 -2.62 -17.79
CA HIS A 173 -5.17 -3.37 -17.20
C HIS A 173 -5.49 -2.97 -15.75
N THR A 174 -4.67 -2.13 -15.11
CA THR A 174 -4.87 -1.64 -13.74
C THR A 174 -4.62 -0.14 -13.71
N VAL A 175 -5.67 0.62 -13.98
CA VAL A 175 -5.68 2.09 -13.95
C VAL A 175 -5.89 2.57 -12.51
N GLY A 176 -5.15 3.58 -12.06
CA GLY A 176 -5.31 4.19 -10.74
C GLY A 176 -6.60 5.01 -10.62
N GLY A 177 -7.05 5.24 -9.38
CA GLY A 177 -8.30 5.95 -9.11
C GLY A 177 -9.27 5.16 -8.27
N SER A 178 -10.02 5.88 -7.43
CA SER A 178 -11.11 5.33 -6.62
C SER A 178 -12.21 4.74 -7.49
N SER A 179 -12.50 5.40 -8.62
CA SER A 179 -13.52 4.95 -9.58
C SER A 179 -13.16 3.60 -10.17
N ALA A 180 -11.93 3.45 -10.68
CA ALA A 180 -11.42 2.19 -11.23
C ALA A 180 -11.36 1.07 -10.17
N GLY A 181 -10.91 1.41 -8.96
CA GLY A 181 -10.85 0.48 -7.83
C GLY A 181 -12.23 -0.07 -7.44
N TYR A 182 -13.20 0.81 -7.18
CA TYR A 182 -14.56 0.39 -6.83
C TYR A 182 -15.30 -0.28 -8.00
N ALA A 183 -15.02 0.09 -9.25
CA ALA A 183 -15.55 -0.63 -10.42
C ALA A 183 -15.07 -2.09 -10.44
N ARG A 184 -13.77 -2.33 -10.24
CA ARG A 184 -13.21 -3.68 -10.14
C ARG A 184 -13.82 -4.47 -8.99
N TRP A 185 -13.90 -3.86 -7.80
CA TRP A 185 -14.50 -4.50 -6.63
C TRP A 185 -15.95 -4.92 -6.90
N LYS A 186 -16.79 -3.99 -7.37
CA LYS A 186 -18.20 -4.25 -7.69
C LYS A 186 -18.34 -5.36 -8.73
N ALA A 187 -17.57 -5.30 -9.82
CA ALA A 187 -17.61 -6.32 -10.88
C ALA A 187 -17.28 -7.72 -10.33
N TRP A 188 -16.25 -7.83 -9.50
CA TRP A 188 -15.87 -9.11 -8.88
C TRP A 188 -16.93 -9.64 -7.91
N VAL A 189 -17.53 -8.77 -7.09
CA VAL A 189 -18.62 -9.16 -6.19
C VAL A 189 -19.84 -9.63 -6.99
N SER A 190 -20.26 -8.85 -7.98
CA SER A 190 -21.42 -9.15 -8.84
C SER A 190 -21.24 -10.43 -9.67
N SER A 191 -20.01 -10.76 -10.07
CA SER A 191 -19.70 -12.02 -10.76
C SER A 191 -19.63 -13.24 -9.83
N GLY A 192 -20.05 -13.12 -8.56
CA GLY A 192 -20.02 -14.20 -7.59
C GLY A 192 -18.64 -14.47 -6.97
N GLY A 193 -17.71 -13.51 -7.06
CA GLY A 193 -16.35 -13.63 -6.54
C GLY A 193 -16.31 -14.01 -5.06
N ILE A 194 -17.08 -13.34 -4.20
CA ILE A 194 -17.19 -13.69 -2.77
C ILE A 194 -17.73 -15.11 -2.59
N ARG A 195 -18.77 -15.49 -3.33
CA ARG A 195 -19.40 -16.82 -3.21
C ARG A 195 -18.42 -17.94 -3.56
N GLY A 196 -17.63 -17.76 -4.61
CA GLY A 196 -16.66 -18.73 -5.09
C GLY A 196 -15.29 -18.67 -4.41
N TYR A 197 -14.99 -17.60 -3.66
CA TYR A 197 -13.65 -17.29 -3.15
C TYR A 197 -12.98 -18.48 -2.46
N ALA A 198 -13.65 -19.11 -1.49
CA ALA A 198 -13.08 -20.21 -0.72
C ALA A 198 -12.59 -21.39 -1.59
N LYS A 199 -13.29 -21.69 -2.69
CA LYS A 199 -12.96 -22.79 -3.59
C LYS A 199 -11.89 -22.40 -4.62
N ARG A 200 -11.91 -21.15 -5.09
CA ARG A 200 -11.12 -20.70 -6.25
C ARG A 200 -9.81 -20.01 -5.88
N ARG A 201 -9.71 -19.37 -4.72
CA ARG A 201 -8.57 -18.53 -4.30
C ARG A 201 -7.20 -19.21 -4.29
N ASN A 202 -7.14 -20.54 -4.38
CA ASN A 202 -5.91 -21.29 -4.35
C ASN A 202 -5.35 -21.60 -5.74
N ASP A 203 -6.20 -21.53 -6.77
CA ASP A 203 -5.79 -21.77 -8.14
C ASP A 203 -5.09 -20.52 -8.69
N ALA A 204 -3.77 -20.62 -8.88
CA ALA A 204 -2.96 -19.50 -9.37
C ALA A 204 -3.20 -19.19 -10.85
N LEU A 205 -3.84 -20.08 -11.61
CA LEU A 205 -4.21 -19.87 -13.00
C LEU A 205 -5.56 -19.15 -13.14
N ASP A 206 -6.36 -19.14 -12.07
CA ASP A 206 -7.63 -18.43 -12.02
C ASP A 206 -7.46 -17.00 -11.50
N ALA A 207 -7.13 -16.08 -12.41
CA ALA A 207 -6.96 -14.67 -12.08
C ALA A 207 -8.21 -14.04 -11.41
N HIS A 208 -9.41 -14.59 -11.62
CA HIS A 208 -10.66 -14.07 -11.06
C HIS A 208 -11.12 -14.85 -9.82
N GLY A 209 -10.36 -15.86 -9.39
CA GLY A 209 -10.56 -16.55 -8.12
C GLY A 209 -10.29 -15.65 -6.90
N VAL A 210 -9.65 -14.50 -7.12
CA VAL A 210 -9.34 -13.47 -6.12
C VAL A 210 -9.80 -12.09 -6.60
N SER A 211 -9.92 -11.13 -5.67
CA SER A 211 -10.48 -9.80 -5.96
C SER A 211 -9.56 -8.87 -6.77
N ARG A 212 -8.25 -9.15 -6.78
CA ARG A 212 -7.22 -8.31 -7.43
C ARG A 212 -7.27 -6.84 -7.00
N MET A 213 -7.61 -6.60 -5.73
CA MET A 213 -7.78 -5.27 -5.14
C MET A 213 -6.51 -4.71 -4.49
N SER A 214 -5.43 -5.50 -4.42
CA SER A 214 -4.25 -5.17 -3.60
C SER A 214 -3.56 -3.84 -3.99
N ALA A 215 -3.50 -3.50 -5.27
CA ALA A 215 -2.91 -2.23 -5.73
C ALA A 215 -3.71 -1.00 -5.21
N TYR A 216 -5.03 -1.03 -5.35
CA TYR A 216 -5.89 0.06 -4.88
C TYR A 216 -5.88 0.20 -3.36
N LEU A 217 -5.88 -0.92 -2.62
CA LEU A 217 -5.79 -0.93 -1.16
C LEU A 217 -4.42 -0.44 -0.67
N ASN A 218 -3.35 -0.75 -1.40
CA ASN A 218 -2.00 -0.30 -1.05
C ASN A 218 -1.82 1.21 -1.27
N ALA A 219 -2.45 1.77 -2.31
CA ALA A 219 -2.37 3.18 -2.65
C ALA A 219 -3.46 4.06 -1.98
N GLY A 220 -4.31 3.49 -1.11
CA GLY A 220 -5.38 4.23 -0.45
C GLY A 220 -6.53 4.69 -1.37
N MET A 221 -6.60 4.16 -2.60
CA MET A 221 -7.64 4.54 -3.58
C MET A 221 -9.00 3.89 -3.25
N VAL A 222 -9.02 2.84 -2.43
CA VAL A 222 -10.27 2.25 -1.95
C VAL A 222 -10.21 2.06 -0.44
N SER A 223 -11.33 2.32 0.22
CA SER A 223 -11.44 2.20 1.67
C SER A 223 -11.48 0.72 2.08
N PRO A 224 -10.56 0.26 2.93
CA PRO A 224 -10.63 -1.10 3.46
C PRO A 224 -11.88 -1.30 4.34
N MET A 225 -12.35 -0.27 5.04
CA MET A 225 -13.60 -0.32 5.82
C MET A 225 -14.81 -0.55 4.91
N ARG A 226 -14.88 0.12 3.76
CA ARG A 226 -15.96 -0.09 2.78
C ARG A 226 -15.94 -1.50 2.22
N VAL A 227 -14.78 -2.00 1.81
CA VAL A 227 -14.61 -3.37 1.30
C VAL A 227 -15.01 -4.41 2.36
N ALA A 228 -14.58 -4.22 3.60
CA ALA A 228 -14.94 -5.10 4.71
C ALA A 228 -16.45 -5.10 4.99
N ARG A 229 -17.08 -3.92 5.03
CA ARG A 229 -18.53 -3.78 5.23
C ARG A 229 -19.32 -4.46 4.13
N GLU A 230 -18.99 -4.20 2.86
CA GLU A 230 -19.67 -4.80 1.71
C GLU A 230 -19.47 -6.32 1.66
N ALA A 231 -18.27 -6.81 1.99
CA ALA A 231 -18.01 -8.25 2.10
C ALA A 231 -18.77 -8.89 3.28
N SER A 232 -18.96 -8.16 4.39
CA SER A 232 -19.77 -8.59 5.52
C SER A 232 -21.26 -8.64 5.17
N ALA A 233 -21.75 -7.72 4.34
CA ALA A 233 -23.13 -7.74 3.86
C ALA A 233 -23.39 -8.80 2.77
N ALA A 234 -22.34 -9.30 2.12
CA ALA A 234 -22.48 -10.30 1.06
C ALA A 234 -23.02 -11.65 1.57
N THR A 235 -23.54 -12.46 0.64
CA THR A 235 -24.00 -13.83 0.90
C THR A 235 -23.10 -14.87 0.23
N GLY A 236 -23.11 -16.10 0.75
CA GLY A 236 -22.42 -17.25 0.15
C GLY A 236 -21.24 -17.79 0.96
N ALA A 237 -20.89 -19.04 0.67
CA ALA A 237 -19.94 -19.83 1.47
C ALA A 237 -18.52 -19.24 1.53
N GLY A 238 -18.10 -18.44 0.54
CA GLY A 238 -16.77 -17.82 0.55
C GLY A 238 -16.64 -16.55 1.40
N LYS A 239 -17.75 -15.99 1.93
CA LYS A 239 -17.74 -14.79 2.80
C LYS A 239 -16.77 -14.93 3.98
N ALA A 240 -16.95 -15.97 4.80
CA ALA A 240 -16.16 -16.15 6.01
C ALA A 240 -14.66 -16.27 5.67
N LYS A 241 -14.34 -16.98 4.58
CA LYS A 241 -12.95 -17.11 4.15
C LYS A 241 -12.37 -15.81 3.61
N PHE A 242 -13.14 -15.04 2.84
CA PHE A 242 -12.69 -13.72 2.37
C PHE A 242 -12.43 -12.78 3.54
N LEU A 243 -13.35 -12.68 4.50
CA LEU A 243 -13.19 -11.83 5.68
C LEU A 243 -12.03 -12.26 6.57
N SER A 244 -11.82 -13.56 6.77
CA SER A 244 -10.63 -14.06 7.47
C SER A 244 -9.35 -13.60 6.77
N GLU A 245 -9.27 -13.71 5.44
CA GLU A 245 -8.07 -13.24 4.73
C GLU A 245 -7.92 -11.72 4.79
N PHE A 246 -9.01 -11.00 4.59
CA PHE A 246 -9.02 -9.55 4.45
C PHE A 246 -8.85 -8.81 5.78
N LEU A 247 -9.40 -9.32 6.89
CA LEU A 247 -9.30 -8.70 8.21
C LEU A 247 -8.09 -9.21 8.96
N THR A 248 -7.87 -10.53 8.97
CA THR A 248 -6.81 -11.15 9.77
C THR A 248 -5.44 -10.90 9.16
N TRP A 249 -5.16 -11.39 7.94
CA TRP A 249 -3.79 -11.33 7.40
C TRP A 249 -3.38 -9.91 7.06
N ARG A 250 -4.31 -9.10 6.52
CA ARG A 250 -4.04 -7.68 6.29
C ARG A 250 -3.83 -6.95 7.62
N GLY A 251 -4.78 -7.04 8.56
CA GLY A 251 -4.71 -6.33 9.83
C GLY A 251 -3.48 -6.73 10.65
N LEU A 252 -3.13 -8.01 10.66
CA LEU A 252 -1.92 -8.53 11.29
C LEU A 252 -0.65 -7.90 10.70
N ALA A 253 -0.58 -7.73 9.38
CA ALA A 253 0.58 -7.11 8.75
C ALA A 253 0.74 -5.63 9.18
N TYR A 254 -0.34 -4.86 9.23
CA TYR A 254 -0.31 -3.47 9.72
C TYR A 254 0.05 -3.38 11.20
N ALA A 255 -0.60 -4.19 12.05
CA ALA A 255 -0.30 -4.22 13.48
C ALA A 255 1.13 -4.66 13.77
N TYR A 256 1.65 -5.64 13.01
CA TYR A 256 3.04 -6.05 13.10
C TYR A 256 3.99 -4.89 12.76
N CYS A 257 3.79 -4.22 11.63
CA CYS A 257 4.62 -3.08 11.23
C CYS A 257 4.55 -1.92 12.24
N PHE A 258 3.37 -1.68 12.82
CA PHE A 258 3.17 -0.67 13.87
C PHE A 258 3.98 -0.96 15.15
N HIS A 259 3.99 -2.21 15.62
CA HIS A 259 4.68 -2.58 16.86
C HIS A 259 6.14 -3.02 16.70
N PHE A 260 6.54 -3.34 15.48
CA PHE A 260 7.88 -3.80 15.12
C PHE A 260 8.38 -3.03 13.89
N PRO A 261 8.57 -1.70 14.01
CA PRO A 261 8.97 -0.86 12.89
C PRO A 261 10.33 -1.31 12.35
N MET A 262 10.45 -1.28 11.01
CA MET A 262 11.72 -1.50 10.34
C MET A 262 12.59 -0.23 10.39
N PRO A 263 13.93 -0.36 10.41
CA PRO A 263 14.81 0.79 10.38
C PRO A 263 14.67 1.55 9.07
N GLY A 264 15.12 2.82 9.06
CA GLY A 264 15.14 3.68 7.86
C GLY A 264 15.79 3.05 6.62
N SER A 265 16.72 2.12 6.84
CA SER A 265 17.42 1.37 5.78
C SER A 265 16.60 0.23 5.15
N GLY A 266 15.40 -0.06 5.65
CA GLY A 266 14.53 -1.12 5.16
C GLY A 266 14.48 -2.37 6.04
N ALA A 267 13.88 -3.43 5.52
CA ALA A 267 13.75 -4.69 6.25
C ALA A 267 15.11 -5.37 6.48
N THR A 268 15.28 -5.97 7.64
CA THR A 268 16.48 -6.67 8.09
C THR A 268 16.09 -8.02 8.72
N LEU A 269 17.07 -8.86 9.04
CA LEU A 269 16.79 -10.09 9.78
C LEU A 269 16.31 -9.83 11.21
N ASP A 270 16.52 -8.63 11.77
CA ASP A 270 16.16 -8.32 13.16
C ASP A 270 14.66 -8.40 13.43
N GLN A 271 13.83 -8.15 12.41
CA GLN A 271 12.38 -8.30 12.48
C GLN A 271 11.96 -9.79 12.60
N LEU A 272 12.81 -10.74 12.20
CA LEU A 272 12.47 -12.15 12.27
C LEU A 272 12.43 -12.66 13.72
N PRO A 273 11.56 -13.64 14.02
CA PRO A 273 11.55 -14.27 15.34
C PRO A 273 12.88 -14.99 15.63
N ALA A 274 13.24 -15.10 16.91
CA ALA A 274 14.53 -15.64 17.33
C ALA A 274 14.85 -17.03 16.76
N TRP A 275 13.85 -17.92 16.69
CA TRP A 275 14.02 -19.25 16.09
C TRP A 275 14.36 -19.19 14.59
N ALA A 276 13.78 -18.23 13.86
CA ALA A 276 14.03 -18.06 12.42
C ALA A 276 15.44 -17.51 12.19
N LYS A 277 15.88 -16.55 13.00
CA LYS A 277 17.28 -16.09 13.00
C LYS A 277 18.24 -17.23 13.30
N GLY A 278 17.95 -18.02 14.35
CA GLY A 278 18.76 -19.16 14.75
C GLY A 278 18.93 -20.19 13.62
N THR A 279 17.84 -20.59 12.95
CA THR A 279 17.94 -21.54 11.82
C THR A 279 18.68 -20.93 10.63
N LEU A 280 18.45 -19.66 10.29
CA LEU A 280 19.18 -19.00 9.20
C LEU A 280 20.69 -18.93 9.48
N CYS A 281 21.10 -18.67 10.73
CA CYS A 281 22.50 -18.68 11.14
C CYS A 281 23.11 -20.08 11.08
N GLN A 282 22.39 -21.12 11.53
CA GLN A 282 22.88 -22.51 11.47
C GLN A 282 23.14 -22.96 10.04
N HIS A 283 22.32 -22.50 9.09
CA HIS A 283 22.42 -22.84 7.67
C HIS A 283 23.20 -21.80 6.84
N ALA A 284 23.90 -20.85 7.47
CA ALA A 284 24.63 -19.82 6.73
C ALA A 284 25.72 -20.41 5.83
N GLY A 285 26.41 -21.46 6.29
CA GLY A 285 27.49 -22.14 5.57
C GLY A 285 27.06 -23.13 4.50
N ASP A 286 25.76 -23.38 4.33
CA ASP A 286 25.25 -24.33 3.33
C ASP A 286 25.66 -23.89 1.91
N GLN A 287 26.10 -24.85 1.09
CA GLN A 287 26.44 -24.57 -0.31
C GLN A 287 25.20 -24.16 -1.10
N ARG A 288 25.33 -23.08 -1.89
CA ARG A 288 24.25 -22.52 -2.70
C ARG A 288 24.73 -22.26 -4.12
N THR A 289 23.86 -22.54 -5.09
CA THR A 289 24.06 -22.07 -6.46
C THR A 289 23.58 -20.62 -6.53
N VAL A 290 24.51 -19.69 -6.32
CA VAL A 290 24.20 -18.27 -6.35
C VAL A 290 23.85 -17.84 -7.77
N ILE A 291 22.68 -17.22 -7.94
CA ILE A 291 22.25 -16.66 -9.22
C ILE A 291 22.31 -15.14 -9.11
N PRO A 292 22.99 -14.45 -10.04
CA PRO A 292 23.03 -12.99 -10.05
C PRO A 292 21.63 -12.37 -10.03
N ARG A 293 21.47 -11.29 -9.28
CA ARG A 293 20.18 -10.60 -9.11
C ARG A 293 19.56 -10.21 -10.45
N GLU A 294 20.37 -9.77 -11.40
CA GLU A 294 19.96 -9.34 -12.73
C GLU A 294 19.30 -10.50 -13.50
N ARG A 295 19.84 -11.72 -13.37
CA ARG A 295 19.26 -12.93 -13.95
C ARG A 295 17.96 -13.32 -13.27
N LEU A 296 17.88 -13.19 -11.96
CA LEU A 296 16.62 -13.41 -11.23
C LEU A 296 15.56 -12.38 -11.65
N LEU A 297 15.90 -11.10 -11.78
CA LEU A 297 14.99 -10.06 -12.24
C LEU A 297 14.43 -10.34 -13.65
N ALA A 298 15.27 -10.87 -14.55
CA ALA A 298 14.89 -11.28 -15.89
C ALA A 298 14.10 -12.60 -15.97
N GLY A 299 13.89 -13.30 -14.85
CA GLY A 299 13.24 -14.61 -14.83
C GLY A 299 14.09 -15.66 -15.55
N GLN A 300 15.38 -15.71 -15.21
CA GLN A 300 16.37 -16.63 -15.79
C GLN A 300 17.10 -17.43 -14.71
N SER A 301 16.36 -17.93 -13.71
CA SER A 301 16.89 -18.80 -12.65
C SER A 301 17.20 -20.22 -13.14
N GLY A 302 16.60 -20.66 -14.25
CA GLY A 302 16.66 -22.04 -14.73
C GLY A 302 15.50 -22.92 -14.20
N ASP A 303 14.77 -22.45 -13.19
CA ASP A 303 13.48 -23.02 -12.78
C ASP A 303 12.35 -22.42 -13.65
N LYS A 304 11.83 -23.21 -14.58
CA LYS A 304 10.81 -22.75 -15.55
C LYS A 304 9.55 -22.19 -14.87
N ALA A 305 9.15 -22.74 -13.73
CA ALA A 305 7.95 -22.28 -13.02
C ALA A 305 8.20 -20.92 -12.35
N TRP A 306 9.34 -20.78 -11.65
CA TRP A 306 9.73 -19.51 -11.04
C TRP A 306 9.96 -18.42 -12.07
N ASP A 307 10.65 -18.76 -13.16
CA ASP A 307 10.91 -17.86 -14.29
C ASP A 307 9.61 -17.37 -14.95
N GLY A 308 8.61 -18.25 -15.06
CA GLY A 308 7.26 -17.88 -15.51
C GLY A 308 6.56 -16.90 -14.56
N MET A 309 6.61 -17.17 -13.24
CA MET A 309 6.04 -16.28 -12.21
C MET A 309 6.71 -14.90 -12.23
N GLN A 310 8.03 -14.85 -12.34
CA GLN A 310 8.80 -13.60 -12.39
C GLN A 310 8.45 -12.79 -13.65
N ARG A 311 8.46 -13.41 -14.84
CA ARG A 311 8.09 -12.73 -16.08
C ARG A 311 6.65 -12.22 -16.04
N TYR A 312 5.73 -12.99 -15.45
CA TYR A 312 4.34 -12.55 -15.25
C TYR A 312 4.28 -11.32 -14.33
N LEU A 313 5.00 -11.32 -13.21
CA LEU A 313 5.07 -10.17 -12.30
C LEU A 313 5.65 -8.93 -12.98
N VAL A 314 6.73 -9.09 -13.77
CA VAL A 314 7.33 -7.98 -14.53
C VAL A 314 6.33 -7.42 -15.55
N ALA A 315 5.65 -8.29 -16.32
CA ALA A 315 4.71 -7.86 -17.35
C ALA A 315 3.43 -7.21 -16.80
N THR A 316 2.92 -7.71 -15.67
CA THR A 316 1.59 -7.34 -15.17
C THR A 316 1.61 -6.45 -13.93
N GLY A 317 2.71 -6.43 -13.17
CA GLY A 317 2.77 -5.74 -11.88
C GLY A 317 1.97 -6.44 -10.77
N GLU A 318 1.43 -7.63 -11.04
CA GLU A 318 0.70 -8.44 -10.06
C GLU A 318 1.21 -9.88 -10.12
N LEU A 319 1.21 -10.55 -8.97
CA LEU A 319 1.40 -12.00 -8.91
C LEU A 319 0.30 -12.58 -8.00
N HIS A 320 -0.26 -13.73 -8.36
CA HIS A 320 -1.30 -14.36 -7.56
C HIS A 320 -0.77 -14.71 -6.16
N ASN A 321 -1.59 -14.58 -5.10
CA ASN A 321 -1.11 -14.74 -3.71
C ASN A 321 -0.40 -16.09 -3.46
N ASN A 322 -0.95 -17.18 -3.96
CA ASN A 322 -0.30 -18.49 -3.83
C ASN A 322 1.03 -18.59 -4.58
N ALA A 323 1.13 -17.94 -5.75
CA ALA A 323 2.37 -17.88 -6.50
C ALA A 323 3.43 -17.05 -5.77
N ARG A 324 3.04 -15.97 -5.07
CA ARG A 324 3.97 -15.14 -4.27
C ARG A 324 4.70 -15.93 -3.19
N MET A 325 4.02 -16.88 -2.53
CA MET A 325 4.65 -17.69 -1.48
C MET A 325 5.78 -18.57 -2.03
N GLY A 326 5.53 -19.27 -3.14
CA GLY A 326 6.54 -20.08 -3.81
C GLY A 326 7.67 -19.23 -4.40
N TRP A 327 7.29 -18.13 -5.07
CA TRP A 327 8.22 -17.18 -5.66
C TRP A 327 9.17 -16.57 -4.62
N GLY A 328 8.65 -16.08 -3.49
CA GLY A 328 9.46 -15.42 -2.46
C GLY A 328 10.37 -16.37 -1.69
N LYS A 329 9.89 -17.58 -1.35
CA LYS A 329 10.71 -18.60 -0.69
C LYS A 329 11.88 -19.07 -1.56
N ALA A 330 11.68 -19.12 -2.88
CA ALA A 330 12.67 -19.63 -3.80
C ALA A 330 13.96 -18.80 -3.84
N VAL A 331 13.87 -17.49 -3.62
CA VAL A 331 15.01 -16.55 -3.70
C VAL A 331 16.13 -16.93 -2.72
N ALA A 332 15.78 -17.37 -1.50
CA ALA A 332 16.75 -17.77 -0.49
C ALA A 332 17.65 -18.96 -0.90
N ARG A 333 17.24 -19.74 -1.91
CA ARG A 333 18.03 -20.85 -2.46
C ARG A 333 19.15 -20.37 -3.39
N TRP A 334 19.02 -19.16 -3.92
CA TRP A 334 19.89 -18.59 -4.95
C TRP A 334 20.62 -17.33 -4.50
N ALA A 335 20.32 -16.83 -3.30
CA ALA A 335 21.05 -15.74 -2.67
C ALA A 335 22.34 -16.26 -2.01
N ALA A 336 23.36 -15.42 -1.94
CA ALA A 336 24.61 -15.74 -1.25
C ALA A 336 24.43 -15.87 0.27
N SER A 337 23.43 -15.19 0.83
CA SER A 337 23.12 -15.13 2.26
C SER A 337 21.61 -14.94 2.49
N PRO A 338 21.13 -15.14 3.73
CA PRO A 338 19.76 -14.78 4.13
C PRO A 338 19.43 -13.27 4.09
N GLN A 339 20.43 -12.40 4.31
CA GLN A 339 20.35 -10.95 4.12
C GLN A 339 20.24 -10.59 2.64
#